data_AF-A0A3M2Z6E8-F1
#
_entry.id   AF-A0A3M2Z6E8-F1
#
_cell.length_a   1.000
_cell.length_b   1.000
_cell.length_c   1.000
_cell.angle_alpha   90.00
_cell.angle_beta   90.00
_cell.angle_gamma   90.00
#
_symmetry.space_group_name_H-M   'P 1'
#
loop_
_entity.id
_entity.type
_entity.pdbx_description
1 polymer ?
#
loop_
_entity_poly.entity_id
_entity_poly.type
_entity_poly.pdbx_seq_one_letter_code
_entity_poly.pdbx_strand_id
1 'polypeptide(L)'
;MIGGISIGVVQHGMTAGDALQLYTVLTIGDGLIAQIPALLISVTCGMIITRVPNTEAGVEANIGREIAEQITSQPKAWIIAAVAMLGFAALPGMPTGVFITIAIICGAGGMLQLQRAKPKAEEQGAVAVAPEMNGKEDLRTFSPSRQFVLQFHPGQNSALVDALVSEIRQRRNRLVVQFGLTLPSFIIEYVDHLQPDEFRFTVYDVPMLKATFTQTHVAVDVRQFNGEDVPAAISGTTDRQEDQWVWLPAEQGGELATVSSMTLITERMERAL
;
A
#
# COMPACT_ATOMS: atom_id res chain seq x y z
N MET A 1 -2.10 50.45 12.28
CA MET A 1 -1.27 50.96 13.39
C MET A 1 -1.29 52.49 13.53
N ILE A 2 -0.61 53.28 12.68
CA ILE A 2 -0.47 54.75 12.88
C ILE A 2 -1.83 55.46 12.99
N GLY A 3 -2.77 55.18 12.08
CA GLY A 3 -4.12 55.75 12.15
C GLY A 3 -4.91 55.36 13.41
N GLY A 4 -4.76 54.12 13.89
CA GLY A 4 -5.39 53.64 15.12
C GLY A 4 -4.87 54.38 16.36
N ILE A 5 -3.55 54.59 16.44
CA ILE A 5 -2.93 55.36 17.52
C ILE A 5 -3.39 56.82 17.49
N SER A 6 -3.43 57.45 16.31
CA SER A 6 -3.92 58.82 16.16
C SER A 6 -5.38 58.98 16.59
N ILE A 7 -6.26 58.03 16.23
CA ILE A 7 -7.66 58.03 16.66
C ILE A 7 -7.80 57.76 18.16
N GLY A 8 -6.97 56.86 18.72
CA GLY A 8 -6.94 56.58 20.15
C GLY A 8 -6.61 57.81 21.01
N VAL A 9 -5.60 58.57 20.61
CA VAL A 9 -5.16 59.77 21.35
C VAL A 9 -6.07 60.97 21.10
N VAL A 10 -6.42 61.24 19.83
CA VAL A 10 -7.13 62.48 19.45
C VAL A 10 -8.64 62.39 19.66
N GLN A 11 -9.24 61.23 19.40
CA GLN A 11 -10.71 61.08 19.46
C GLN A 11 -11.19 60.34 20.71
N HIS A 12 -10.42 59.35 21.20
CA HIS A 12 -10.81 58.54 22.36
C HIS A 12 -10.17 59.00 23.68
N GLY A 13 -9.35 60.07 23.65
CA GLY A 13 -8.73 60.65 24.84
C GLY A 13 -7.77 59.70 25.58
N MET A 14 -7.29 58.65 24.91
CA MET A 14 -6.35 57.69 25.50
C MET A 14 -4.97 58.31 25.65
N THR A 15 -4.20 57.87 26.65
CA THR A 15 -2.78 58.23 26.71
C THR A 15 -2.05 57.63 25.51
N ALA A 16 -0.97 58.27 25.06
CA ALA A 16 -0.17 57.78 23.94
C ALA A 16 0.35 56.34 24.18
N GLY A 17 0.68 56.01 25.43
CA GLY A 17 1.12 54.66 25.83
C GLY A 17 0.01 53.61 25.69
N ASP A 18 -1.18 53.90 26.21
CA ASP A 18 -2.32 52.97 26.15
C ASP A 18 -2.79 52.74 24.72
N ALA A 19 -2.86 53.80 23.92
CA ALA A 19 -3.22 53.71 22.50
C ALA A 19 -2.17 52.88 21.73
N LEU A 20 -0.89 53.08 22.01
CA LEU A 20 0.19 52.30 21.40
C LEU A 20 0.06 50.82 21.74
N GLN A 21 -0.16 50.45 23.00
CA GLN A 21 -0.30 49.05 23.40
C GLN A 21 -1.53 48.38 22.77
N LEU A 22 -2.71 49.01 22.88
CA LEU A 22 -3.96 48.43 22.41
C LEU A 22 -3.97 48.22 20.89
N TYR A 23 -3.67 49.28 20.13
CA TYR A 23 -3.72 49.20 18.66
C TYR A 23 -2.57 48.39 18.07
N THR A 24 -1.46 48.20 18.80
CA THR A 24 -0.40 47.26 18.40
C THR A 24 -0.87 45.82 18.52
N VAL A 25 -1.48 45.43 19.64
CA VAL A 25 -2.03 44.06 19.83
C VAL A 25 -3.10 43.76 18.78
N LEU A 26 -4.01 44.69 18.52
CA LEU A 26 -5.04 44.54 17.48
C LEU A 26 -4.44 44.42 16.07
N THR A 27 -3.41 45.22 15.75
CA THR A 27 -2.75 45.17 14.42
C THR A 27 -2.00 43.83 14.21
N ILE A 28 -1.32 43.32 15.24
CA ILE A 28 -0.64 42.01 15.16
C ILE A 28 -1.67 40.90 14.99
N GLY A 29 -2.75 40.93 15.76
CA GLY A 29 -3.85 39.96 15.66
C GLY A 29 -4.47 39.93 14.27
N ASP A 30 -4.76 41.10 13.69
CA ASP A 30 -5.30 41.22 12.32
C ASP A 30 -4.34 40.64 11.27
N GLY A 31 -3.04 40.94 11.39
CA GLY A 31 -2.00 40.39 10.52
C GLY A 31 -1.84 38.87 10.61
N LEU A 32 -2.07 38.27 11.79
CA LEU A 32 -2.04 36.82 11.98
C LEU A 32 -3.30 36.14 11.43
N ILE A 33 -4.48 36.74 11.62
CA ILE A 33 -5.75 36.20 11.13
C ILE A 33 -5.79 36.27 9.59
N ALA A 34 -5.33 37.37 9.00
CA ALA A 34 -5.31 37.58 7.55
C ALA A 34 -4.42 36.59 6.77
N GLN A 35 -3.45 35.95 7.44
CA GLN A 35 -2.56 34.96 6.82
C GLN A 35 -3.24 33.64 6.50
N ILE A 36 -4.22 33.22 7.32
CA ILE A 36 -4.88 31.92 7.13
C ILE A 36 -5.61 31.89 5.77
N PRO A 37 -6.45 32.87 5.40
CA PRO A 37 -7.08 32.91 4.08
C PRO A 37 -6.05 33.03 2.94
N ALA A 38 -5.01 33.85 3.11
CA ALA A 38 -3.99 34.05 2.08
C ALA A 38 -3.26 32.75 1.74
N LEU A 39 -2.91 31.95 2.75
CA LEU A 39 -2.29 30.64 2.57
C LEU A 39 -3.24 29.67 1.85
N LEU A 40 -4.50 29.61 2.26
CA LEU A 40 -5.51 28.73 1.65
C LEU A 40 -5.72 29.06 0.15
N ILE A 41 -5.78 30.34 -0.20
CA ILE A 41 -5.90 30.78 -1.60
C ILE A 41 -4.66 30.38 -2.39
N SER A 42 -3.46 30.59 -1.84
CA SER A 42 -2.20 30.24 -2.50
C SER A 42 -2.09 28.75 -2.80
N VAL A 43 -2.38 27.88 -1.81
CA VAL A 43 -2.34 26.42 -1.98
C VAL A 43 -3.38 25.95 -2.99
N THR A 44 -4.61 26.48 -2.91
CA THR A 44 -5.68 26.14 -3.85
C THR A 44 -5.31 26.52 -5.28
N CYS A 45 -4.75 27.71 -5.48
CA CYS A 45 -4.28 28.17 -6.79
C CYS A 45 -3.13 27.30 -7.32
N GLY A 46 -2.16 26.94 -6.47
CA GLY A 46 -1.08 26.02 -6.81
C GLY A 46 -1.58 24.63 -7.24
N MET A 47 -2.59 24.09 -6.54
CA MET A 47 -3.22 22.81 -6.88
C MET A 47 -3.97 22.87 -8.21
N ILE A 48 -4.64 23.99 -8.53
CA ILE A 48 -5.35 24.18 -9.81
C ILE A 48 -4.37 24.33 -10.97
N ILE A 49 -3.28 25.10 -10.81
CA ILE A 49 -2.32 25.40 -11.88
C ILE A 49 -1.47 24.18 -12.27
N THR A 50 -1.11 23.34 -11.31
CA THR A 50 -0.26 22.14 -11.55
C THR A 50 -1.05 20.93 -12.04
N ARG A 51 -2.37 21.02 -12.11
CA ARG A 51 -3.24 19.95 -12.60
C ARG A 51 -3.14 19.82 -14.12
N VAL A 52 -2.86 18.61 -14.61
CA VAL A 52 -3.03 18.26 -16.02
C VAL A 52 -4.46 17.77 -16.22
N PRO A 53 -5.34 18.47 -16.96
CA PRO A 53 -6.67 17.97 -17.25
C PRO A 53 -6.57 16.75 -18.16
N ASN A 54 -7.13 15.61 -17.72
CA ASN A 54 -7.32 14.44 -18.57
C ASN A 54 -8.27 14.83 -19.72
N THR A 55 -7.70 15.11 -20.89
CA THR A 55 -8.42 15.74 -22.02
C THR A 55 -9.16 14.69 -22.88
N GLU A 56 -9.28 13.44 -22.43
CA GLU A 56 -9.72 12.32 -23.29
C GLU A 56 -11.17 11.86 -23.07
N ALA A 57 -11.90 12.37 -22.08
CA ALA A 57 -13.33 12.08 -21.94
C ALA A 57 -14.13 13.37 -22.14
N GLY A 58 -15.04 13.38 -23.11
CA GLY A 58 -16.01 14.46 -23.36
C GLY A 58 -17.04 14.67 -22.24
N VAL A 59 -16.64 14.44 -20.99
CA VAL A 59 -17.36 14.79 -19.78
C VAL A 59 -16.56 15.91 -19.13
N GLU A 60 -17.17 17.06 -18.92
CA GLU A 60 -16.57 18.16 -18.17
C GLU A 60 -15.93 17.62 -16.89
N ALA A 61 -14.60 17.65 -16.81
CA ALA A 61 -13.86 17.12 -15.66
C ALA A 61 -14.20 17.96 -14.42
N ASN A 62 -15.17 17.50 -13.63
CA ASN A 62 -15.69 18.22 -12.46
C ASN A 62 -14.72 18.07 -11.28
N ILE A 63 -13.78 19.01 -11.21
CA ILE A 63 -12.77 19.11 -10.15
C ILE A 63 -13.40 19.15 -8.74
N GLY A 64 -14.59 19.75 -8.61
CA GLY A 64 -15.30 19.83 -7.33
C GLY A 64 -15.71 18.46 -6.81
N ARG A 65 -16.11 17.56 -7.72
CA ARG A 65 -16.46 16.17 -7.37
C ARG A 65 -15.23 15.37 -6.96
N GLU A 66 -14.14 15.45 -7.72
CA GLU A 66 -12.88 14.77 -7.39
C GLU A 66 -12.35 15.21 -6.01
N ILE A 67 -12.36 16.51 -5.72
CA ILE A 67 -11.95 17.05 -4.42
C ILE A 67 -12.88 16.55 -3.31
N ALA A 68 -14.19 16.56 -3.54
CA ALA A 68 -15.16 16.05 -2.55
C ALA A 68 -14.92 14.56 -2.26
N GLU A 69 -14.69 13.74 -3.29
CA GLU A 69 -14.37 12.32 -3.15
C GLU A 69 -13.04 12.11 -2.39
N GLN A 70 -12.00 12.90 -2.67
CA GLN A 70 -10.72 12.83 -1.95
C GLN A 70 -10.87 13.22 -0.47
N ILE A 71 -11.53 14.35 -0.17
CA ILE A 71 -11.75 14.78 1.22
C ILE A 71 -12.59 13.74 1.98
N THR A 72 -13.59 13.13 1.33
CA THR A 72 -14.48 12.12 1.94
C THR A 72 -13.99 10.68 1.84
N SER A 73 -12.77 10.44 1.33
CA SER A 73 -12.15 9.11 1.30
C SER A 73 -11.18 8.87 2.46
N GLN A 74 -10.93 9.89 3.29
CA GLN A 74 -10.01 9.82 4.42
C GLN A 74 -10.74 9.95 5.77
N PRO A 75 -11.47 8.91 6.23
CA PRO A 75 -12.25 8.96 7.47
C PRO A 75 -11.41 9.32 8.71
N LYS A 76 -10.12 8.95 8.72
CA LYS A 76 -9.20 9.29 9.82
C LYS A 76 -9.00 10.80 9.96
N ALA A 77 -8.90 11.53 8.85
CA ALA A 77 -8.72 12.99 8.89
C ALA A 77 -9.92 13.69 9.53
N TRP A 78 -11.13 13.23 9.23
CA TRP A 78 -12.38 13.74 9.82
C TRP A 78 -12.46 13.50 11.33
N ILE A 79 -12.03 12.33 11.81
CA ILE A 79 -11.99 12.02 13.24
C ILE A 79 -10.95 12.89 13.97
N ILE A 80 -9.76 13.06 13.40
CA ILE A 80 -8.72 13.92 13.98
C ILE A 80 -9.22 15.36 14.08
N ALA A 81 -9.88 15.87 13.03
CA ALA A 81 -10.48 17.19 13.03
C ALA A 81 -11.54 17.33 14.14
N ALA A 82 -12.42 16.33 14.31
CA ALA A 82 -13.41 16.35 15.38
C ALA A 82 -12.79 16.44 16.79
N VAL A 83 -11.73 15.66 17.04
CA VAL A 83 -10.99 15.70 18.31
C VAL A 83 -10.34 17.08 18.54
N ALA A 84 -9.73 17.64 17.49
CA ALA A 84 -9.13 18.98 17.57
C ALA A 84 -10.19 20.05 17.89
N MET A 85 -11.37 19.98 17.25
CA MET A 85 -12.48 20.90 17.53
C MET A 85 -13.00 20.79 18.97
N LEU A 86 -13.04 19.58 19.54
CA LEU A 86 -13.35 19.42 20.98
C LEU A 86 -12.28 20.05 21.87
N GLY A 87 -11.00 19.96 21.47
CA GLY A 87 -9.91 20.68 22.15
C GLY A 87 -10.12 22.20 22.16
N PHE A 88 -10.49 22.79 21.03
CA PHE A 88 -10.83 24.22 20.95
C PHE A 88 -12.07 24.59 21.76
N ALA A 89 -13.08 23.72 21.79
CA ALA A 89 -14.29 23.93 22.57
C ALA A 89 -14.03 24.02 24.08
N ALA A 90 -12.98 23.34 24.56
CA ALA A 90 -12.57 23.33 25.97
C ALA A 90 -11.79 24.59 26.39
N LEU A 91 -11.32 25.41 25.44
CA LEU A 91 -10.60 26.65 25.76
C LEU A 91 -11.58 27.76 26.21
N PRO A 92 -11.37 28.36 27.39
CA PRO A 92 -12.23 29.45 27.87
C PRO A 92 -12.10 30.69 26.98
N GLY A 93 -13.23 31.29 26.61
CA GLY A 93 -13.29 32.46 25.73
C GLY A 93 -13.49 32.14 24.24
N MET A 94 -13.45 30.87 23.83
CA MET A 94 -13.80 30.43 22.48
C MET A 94 -15.34 30.22 22.35
N PRO A 95 -15.93 30.37 21.15
CA PRO A 95 -17.33 30.03 20.89
C PRO A 95 -17.61 28.51 21.00
N THR A 96 -17.67 27.97 22.21
CA THR A 96 -17.78 26.53 22.52
C THR A 96 -18.90 25.83 21.74
N GLY A 97 -20.07 26.45 21.63
CA GLY A 97 -21.20 25.87 20.88
C GLY A 97 -20.92 25.66 19.39
N VAL A 98 -20.17 26.56 18.76
CA VAL A 98 -19.79 26.45 17.33
C VAL A 98 -18.83 25.27 17.14
N PHE A 99 -17.78 25.20 17.97
CA PHE A 99 -16.79 24.14 17.89
C PHE A 99 -17.36 22.74 18.18
N ILE A 100 -18.26 22.63 19.17
CA ILE A 100 -18.96 21.37 19.45
C ILE A 100 -19.82 20.94 18.25
N THR A 101 -20.53 21.87 17.63
CA THR A 101 -21.36 21.57 16.46
C THR A 101 -20.52 21.03 15.30
N ILE A 102 -19.40 21.69 14.99
CA ILE A 102 -18.46 21.24 13.95
C ILE A 102 -17.86 19.87 14.32
N ALA A 103 -17.46 19.68 15.59
CA ALA A 103 -16.93 18.40 16.06
C ALA A 103 -17.91 17.24 15.86
N ILE A 104 -19.20 17.46 16.14
CA ILE A 104 -20.25 16.46 15.92
C ILE A 104 -20.39 16.14 14.43
N ILE A 105 -20.44 17.14 13.56
CA ILE A 105 -20.54 16.94 12.10
C ILE A 105 -19.34 16.15 11.59
N CYS A 106 -18.13 16.55 11.96
CA CYS A 106 -16.89 15.89 11.53
C CYS A 106 -16.80 14.45 12.07
N GLY A 107 -17.14 14.25 13.35
CA GLY A 107 -17.09 12.94 14.01
C GLY A 107 -18.12 11.97 13.44
N ALA A 108 -19.36 12.43 13.25
CA ALA A 108 -20.42 11.62 12.63
C ALA A 108 -20.07 11.28 11.17
N GLY A 109 -19.59 12.25 10.38
CA GLY A 109 -19.16 12.03 9.01
C GLY A 109 -18.02 11.01 8.90
N GLY A 110 -17.00 11.15 9.74
CA GLY A 110 -15.86 10.23 9.81
C GLY A 110 -16.27 8.81 10.24
N MET A 111 -17.12 8.67 11.25
CA MET A 111 -17.62 7.36 11.69
C MET A 111 -18.48 6.67 10.63
N LEU A 112 -19.37 7.40 9.95
CA LEU A 112 -20.18 6.85 8.87
C LEU A 112 -19.33 6.39 7.69
N GLN A 113 -18.30 7.16 7.31
CA GLN A 113 -17.34 6.74 6.29
C GLN A 113 -16.55 5.51 6.73
N LEU A 114 -16.10 5.44 7.98
CA LEU A 114 -15.34 4.29 8.48
C LEU A 114 -16.20 3.01 8.47
N GLN A 115 -17.50 3.13 8.74
CA GLN A 115 -18.45 2.01 8.63
C GLN A 115 -18.71 1.60 7.18
N ARG A 116 -18.73 2.54 6.25
CA ARG A 116 -18.84 2.28 4.80
C ARG A 116 -17.54 1.74 4.20
N ALA A 117 -16.40 2.10 4.79
CA ALA A 117 -15.06 1.62 4.47
C ALA A 117 -14.71 0.32 5.22
N LYS A 118 -15.68 -0.33 5.88
CA LYS A 118 -15.52 -1.74 6.28
C LYS A 118 -15.06 -2.50 5.04
N PRO A 119 -14.00 -3.32 5.16
CA PRO A 119 -13.50 -4.05 4.02
C PRO A 119 -14.66 -4.89 3.49
N LYS A 120 -15.09 -4.59 2.26
CA LYS A 120 -15.36 -5.69 1.35
C LYS A 120 -14.06 -6.48 1.37
N ALA A 121 -14.05 -7.52 2.22
CA ALA A 121 -13.11 -8.60 2.10
C ALA A 121 -13.05 -8.98 0.61
N GLU A 122 -11.85 -9.34 0.18
CA GLU A 122 -11.43 -9.69 -1.17
C GLU A 122 -12.29 -10.82 -1.79
N GLU A 123 -13.54 -10.51 -2.10
CA GLU A 123 -14.48 -11.29 -2.92
C GLU A 123 -14.86 -10.44 -4.13
N GLN A 124 -13.83 -9.98 -4.85
CA GLN A 124 -13.94 -9.84 -6.29
C GLN A 124 -12.85 -10.71 -6.87
N GLY A 125 -13.13 -12.02 -6.90
CA GLY A 125 -12.52 -12.86 -7.90
C GLY A 125 -12.72 -12.16 -9.23
N ALA A 126 -11.62 -11.72 -9.83
CA ALA A 126 -11.64 -11.20 -11.18
C ALA A 126 -12.20 -12.33 -12.04
N VAL A 127 -13.49 -12.23 -12.40
CA VAL A 127 -14.04 -13.03 -13.47
C VAL A 127 -13.18 -12.65 -14.67
N ALA A 128 -12.33 -13.56 -15.12
CA ALA A 128 -11.52 -13.37 -16.31
C ALA A 128 -12.50 -13.24 -17.49
N VAL A 129 -12.89 -12.00 -17.80
CA VAL A 129 -13.70 -11.69 -18.97
C VAL A 129 -12.82 -12.00 -20.18
N ALA A 130 -13.33 -12.83 -21.09
CA ALA A 130 -12.62 -13.15 -22.32
C ALA A 130 -12.22 -11.84 -23.04
N PRO A 131 -11.04 -11.76 -23.67
CA PRO A 131 -10.54 -10.54 -24.30
C PRO A 131 -11.51 -9.89 -25.30
N GLU A 132 -12.39 -10.70 -25.88
CA GLU A 132 -13.40 -10.29 -26.86
C GLU A 132 -14.57 -9.48 -26.25
N MET A 133 -14.74 -9.53 -24.92
CA MET A 133 -15.87 -8.95 -24.19
C MET A 133 -15.50 -7.75 -23.30
N ASN A 134 -14.23 -7.32 -23.27
CA ASN A 134 -13.73 -6.27 -22.37
C ASN A 134 -13.57 -4.87 -23.03
N GLY A 135 -14.08 -4.65 -24.24
CA GLY A 135 -13.83 -3.44 -25.05
C GLY A 135 -14.37 -2.11 -24.51
N LYS A 136 -14.86 -2.06 -23.27
CA LYS A 136 -15.28 -0.83 -22.55
C LYS A 136 -14.31 -0.42 -21.43
N GLU A 137 -13.37 -1.29 -21.07
CA GLU A 137 -12.31 -1.00 -20.10
C GLU A 137 -11.00 -0.81 -20.86
N ASP A 138 -10.39 0.37 -20.75
CA ASP A 138 -9.04 0.57 -21.25
C ASP A 138 -8.07 -0.19 -20.33
N LEU A 139 -7.40 -1.21 -20.87
CA LEU A 139 -6.40 -2.03 -20.15
C LEU A 139 -5.18 -1.21 -19.68
N ARG A 140 -5.13 0.09 -20.03
CA ARG A 140 -4.13 1.06 -19.58
C ARG A 140 -4.38 1.63 -18.19
N THR A 141 -5.15 0.96 -17.34
CA THR A 141 -5.05 1.20 -15.91
C THR A 141 -3.76 0.53 -15.43
N PHE A 142 -2.63 1.17 -15.73
CA PHE A 142 -1.29 0.69 -15.39
C PHE A 142 -1.16 0.67 -13.87
N SER A 143 -1.52 -0.46 -13.26
CA SER A 143 -1.26 -0.71 -11.86
C SER A 143 0.27 -0.74 -11.67
N PRO A 144 0.82 -0.02 -10.68
CA PRO A 144 2.26 0.11 -10.50
C PRO A 144 2.89 -1.28 -10.51
N SER A 145 3.87 -1.45 -11.40
CA SER A 145 4.66 -2.66 -11.61
C SER A 145 4.68 -3.60 -10.40
N ARG A 146 4.12 -4.80 -10.52
CA ARG A 146 4.29 -5.86 -9.52
C ARG A 146 5.72 -6.37 -9.61
N GLN A 147 6.59 -5.77 -8.80
CA GLN A 147 8.03 -5.94 -8.93
C GLN A 147 8.44 -7.37 -8.63
N PHE A 148 8.09 -7.90 -7.46
CA PHE A 148 8.37 -9.28 -7.04
C PHE A 148 7.07 -10.00 -6.66
N VAL A 149 6.73 -11.07 -7.37
CA VAL A 149 5.54 -11.90 -7.08
C VAL A 149 5.94 -13.35 -6.86
N LEU A 150 5.43 -13.95 -5.79
CA LEU A 150 5.50 -15.37 -5.49
C LEU A 150 4.13 -15.98 -5.77
N GLN A 151 4.06 -16.90 -6.72
CA GLN A 151 2.81 -17.52 -7.15
C GLN A 151 2.75 -18.98 -6.73
N PHE A 152 1.60 -19.38 -6.20
CA PHE A 152 1.31 -20.72 -5.70
C PHE A 152 -0.03 -21.21 -6.26
N HIS A 153 -0.22 -22.52 -6.37
CA HIS A 153 -1.56 -23.06 -6.63
C HIS A 153 -2.45 -22.93 -5.37
N PRO A 154 -3.75 -22.58 -5.47
CA PRO A 154 -4.65 -22.42 -4.31
C PRO A 154 -4.82 -23.68 -3.44
N GLY A 155 -4.57 -24.86 -4.01
CA GLY A 155 -4.59 -26.14 -3.30
C GLY A 155 -3.37 -26.41 -2.41
N GLN A 156 -2.40 -25.51 -2.35
CA GLN A 156 -1.22 -25.65 -1.49
C GLN A 156 -1.54 -25.45 -0.02
N ASN A 157 -0.80 -26.15 0.85
CA ASN A 157 -0.96 -25.99 2.29
C ASN A 157 -0.46 -24.61 2.74
N SER A 158 -1.35 -23.80 3.33
CA SER A 158 -1.03 -22.43 3.74
C SER A 158 0.13 -22.36 4.75
N ALA A 159 0.22 -23.30 5.69
CA ALA A 159 1.30 -23.31 6.69
C ALA A 159 2.67 -23.56 6.03
N LEU A 160 2.70 -24.37 4.98
CA LEU A 160 3.92 -24.63 4.21
C LEU A 160 4.31 -23.42 3.35
N VAL A 161 3.33 -22.79 2.70
CA VAL A 161 3.53 -21.54 1.95
C VAL A 161 4.11 -20.45 2.87
N ASP A 162 3.52 -20.28 4.06
CA ASP A 162 3.98 -19.31 5.05
C ASP A 162 5.42 -19.57 5.51
N ALA A 163 5.78 -20.85 5.72
CA ALA A 163 7.14 -21.24 6.08
C ALA A 163 8.16 -20.87 4.98
N LEU A 164 7.87 -21.22 3.73
CA LEU A 164 8.74 -20.88 2.59
C LEU A 164 8.84 -19.35 2.39
N VAL A 165 7.72 -18.63 2.43
CA VAL A 165 7.70 -17.16 2.30
C VAL A 165 8.51 -16.50 3.42
N SER A 166 8.42 -17.02 4.65
CA SER A 166 9.25 -16.55 5.77
C SER A 166 10.73 -16.74 5.50
N GLU A 167 11.15 -17.91 5.00
CA GLU A 167 12.55 -18.19 4.68
C GLU A 167 13.08 -17.30 3.53
N ILE A 168 12.30 -17.16 2.44
CA ILE A 168 12.63 -16.27 1.33
C ILE A 168 12.80 -14.82 1.82
N ARG A 169 11.91 -14.33 2.70
CA ARG A 169 12.01 -13.00 3.30
C ARG A 169 13.27 -12.84 4.15
N GLN A 170 13.64 -13.86 4.93
CA GLN A 170 14.87 -13.84 5.73
C GLN A 170 16.12 -13.76 4.84
N ARG A 171 16.17 -14.51 3.73
CA ARG A 171 17.27 -14.43 2.75
C ARG A 171 17.36 -13.06 2.10
N ARG A 172 16.24 -12.54 1.59
CA ARG A 172 16.18 -11.18 1.05
C ARG A 172 16.66 -10.13 2.05
N ASN A 173 16.22 -10.22 3.32
CA ASN A 173 16.66 -9.28 4.36
C ASN A 173 18.17 -9.37 4.62
N ARG A 174 18.74 -10.58 4.56
CA ARG A 174 20.19 -10.77 4.66
C ARG A 174 20.92 -10.07 3.52
N LEU A 175 20.45 -10.18 2.28
CA LEU A 175 21.02 -9.48 1.12
C LEU A 175 20.95 -7.95 1.30
N VAL A 176 19.82 -7.43 1.78
CA VAL A 176 19.64 -5.99 2.08
C VAL A 176 20.68 -5.51 3.11
N VAL A 177 20.88 -6.26 4.19
CA VAL A 177 21.85 -5.91 5.25
C VAL A 177 23.30 -6.07 4.76
N GLN A 178 23.60 -7.12 4.00
CA GLN A 178 24.96 -7.44 3.56
C GLN A 178 25.47 -6.48 2.47
N PHE A 179 24.62 -6.12 1.51
CA PHE A 179 25.00 -5.32 0.35
C PHE A 179 24.51 -3.87 0.42
N GLY A 180 23.67 -3.51 1.39
CA GLY A 180 23.19 -2.14 1.61
C GLY A 180 22.18 -1.63 0.57
N LEU A 181 21.56 -2.53 -0.20
CA LEU A 181 20.60 -2.21 -1.26
C LEU A 181 19.16 -2.46 -0.79
N THR A 182 18.19 -1.68 -1.28
CA THR A 182 16.78 -1.87 -0.95
C THR A 182 16.11 -2.80 -1.95
N LEU A 183 15.64 -3.96 -1.49
CA LEU A 183 14.86 -4.90 -2.30
C LEU A 183 13.34 -4.73 -2.07
N PRO A 184 12.50 -4.92 -3.11
CA PRO A 184 11.05 -4.86 -3.00
C PRO A 184 10.45 -5.88 -2.01
N SER A 185 9.20 -5.65 -1.61
CA SER A 185 8.39 -6.65 -0.92
C SER A 185 7.85 -7.69 -1.91
N PHE A 186 7.76 -8.94 -1.46
CA PHE A 186 7.09 -10.00 -2.21
C PHE A 186 5.57 -9.85 -2.08
N ILE A 187 4.88 -9.85 -3.22
CA ILE A 187 3.44 -10.05 -3.34
C ILE A 187 3.20 -11.55 -3.42
N ILE A 188 2.21 -12.07 -2.69
CA ILE A 188 1.86 -13.49 -2.71
C ILE A 188 0.56 -13.62 -3.48
N GLU A 189 0.56 -14.46 -4.52
CA GLU A 189 -0.61 -14.71 -5.36
C GLU A 189 -0.92 -16.20 -5.42
N TYR A 190 -2.21 -16.52 -5.44
CA TYR A 190 -2.70 -17.87 -5.68
C TYR A 190 -3.34 -17.93 -7.06
N VAL A 191 -2.93 -18.90 -7.87
CA VAL A 191 -3.23 -18.93 -9.31
C VAL A 191 -3.70 -20.33 -9.72
N ASP A 192 -4.95 -20.45 -10.17
CA ASP A 192 -5.61 -21.73 -10.47
C ASP A 192 -4.97 -22.51 -11.64
N HIS A 193 -4.32 -21.83 -12.58
CA HIS A 193 -3.72 -22.47 -13.76
C HIS A 193 -2.30 -23.00 -13.51
N LEU A 194 -1.76 -22.83 -12.30
CA LEU A 194 -0.50 -23.47 -11.90
C LEU A 194 -0.71 -24.94 -11.63
N GLN A 195 0.30 -25.78 -11.85
CA GLN A 195 0.21 -27.15 -11.38
C GLN A 195 0.18 -27.16 -9.83
N PRO A 196 -0.50 -28.13 -9.18
CA PRO A 196 -0.66 -28.14 -7.73
C PRO A 196 0.65 -28.05 -6.96
N ASP A 197 1.74 -28.56 -7.51
CA ASP A 197 3.09 -28.60 -6.96
C ASP A 197 4.01 -27.51 -7.52
N GLU A 198 3.49 -26.53 -8.26
CA GLU A 198 4.32 -25.52 -8.92
C GLU A 198 4.45 -24.26 -8.06
N PHE A 199 5.69 -23.83 -7.86
CA PHE A 199 6.06 -22.52 -7.34
C PHE A 199 6.64 -21.66 -8.47
N ARG A 200 6.20 -20.41 -8.58
CA ARG A 200 6.82 -19.43 -9.48
C ARG A 200 7.23 -18.17 -8.74
N PHE A 201 8.42 -17.67 -9.07
CA PHE A 201 8.84 -16.31 -8.73
C PHE A 201 8.96 -15.49 -10.02
N THR A 202 8.24 -14.38 -10.06
CA THR A 202 8.24 -13.46 -11.19
C THR A 202 8.80 -12.11 -10.80
N VAL A 203 9.51 -11.50 -11.75
CA VAL A 203 10.05 -10.15 -11.64
C VAL A 203 9.44 -9.31 -12.75
N TYR A 204 8.63 -8.30 -12.40
CA TYR A 204 7.81 -7.55 -13.36
C TYR A 204 6.97 -8.47 -14.27
N ASP A 205 6.29 -9.46 -13.67
CA ASP A 205 5.49 -10.48 -14.36
C ASP A 205 6.29 -11.41 -15.33
N VAL A 206 7.62 -11.29 -15.39
CA VAL A 206 8.49 -12.22 -16.11
C VAL A 206 8.92 -13.36 -15.18
N PRO A 207 8.65 -14.64 -15.52
CA PRO A 207 9.03 -15.76 -14.66
C PRO A 207 10.55 -15.93 -14.62
N MET A 208 11.14 -15.65 -13.46
CA MET A 208 12.58 -15.79 -13.21
C MET A 208 12.92 -17.19 -12.69
N LEU A 209 12.00 -17.79 -11.91
CA LEU A 209 12.17 -19.11 -11.34
C LEU A 209 10.84 -19.86 -11.37
N LYS A 210 10.89 -21.10 -11.84
CA LYS A 210 9.85 -22.12 -11.69
C LYS A 210 10.46 -23.29 -10.96
N ALA A 211 9.77 -23.83 -9.97
CA ALA A 211 10.26 -24.95 -9.18
C ALA A 211 9.11 -25.83 -8.67
N THR A 212 9.45 -27.06 -8.35
CA THR A 212 8.56 -28.00 -7.68
C THR A 212 8.54 -27.69 -6.19
N PHE A 213 7.34 -27.56 -5.62
CA PHE A 213 7.06 -27.27 -4.23
C PHE A 213 6.13 -28.33 -3.64
N THR A 214 6.74 -29.26 -2.89
CA THR A 214 6.05 -30.42 -2.33
C THR A 214 6.68 -30.85 -1.01
N GLN A 215 5.88 -31.43 -0.11
CA GLN A 215 6.34 -32.10 1.12
C GLN A 215 6.40 -33.62 0.98
N THR A 216 5.74 -34.19 -0.03
CA THR A 216 5.63 -35.64 -0.17
C THR A 216 6.88 -36.25 -0.81
N HIS A 217 7.64 -35.45 -1.56
CA HIS A 217 8.85 -35.88 -2.25
C HIS A 217 10.06 -35.03 -1.85
N VAL A 218 11.23 -35.67 -1.89
CA VAL A 218 12.55 -35.06 -1.71
C VAL A 218 13.35 -35.22 -2.99
N ALA A 219 14.19 -34.25 -3.30
CA ALA A 219 15.02 -34.27 -4.50
C ALA A 219 16.34 -35.02 -4.22
N VAL A 220 16.74 -35.86 -5.16
CA VAL A 220 18.04 -36.55 -5.19
C VAL A 220 18.72 -36.27 -6.52
N ASP A 221 20.03 -36.04 -6.49
CA ASP A 221 20.82 -35.83 -7.70
C ASP A 221 20.77 -37.09 -8.57
N VAL A 222 20.43 -36.94 -9.85
CA VAL A 222 20.28 -38.05 -10.81
C VAL A 222 21.54 -38.91 -10.91
N ARG A 223 22.73 -38.36 -10.63
CA ARG A 223 24.01 -39.09 -10.65
C ARG A 223 24.20 -40.02 -9.46
N GLN A 224 23.52 -39.76 -8.35
CA GLN A 224 23.52 -40.59 -7.16
C GLN A 224 22.41 -41.64 -7.20
N PHE A 225 21.45 -41.46 -8.11
CA PHE A 225 20.35 -42.39 -8.31
C PHE A 225 20.79 -43.53 -9.24
N ASN A 226 20.96 -44.73 -8.69
CA ASN A 226 21.44 -45.91 -9.42
C ASN A 226 20.39 -46.59 -10.32
N GLY A 227 19.25 -45.92 -10.59
CA GLY A 227 18.21 -46.47 -11.46
C GLY A 227 17.48 -47.68 -10.89
N GLU A 228 17.53 -47.91 -9.57
CA GLU A 228 16.63 -48.86 -8.92
C GLU A 228 15.18 -48.41 -9.16
N ASP A 229 14.29 -49.36 -9.44
CA ASP A 229 12.85 -49.15 -9.61
C ASP A 229 12.23 -48.71 -8.27
N VAL A 230 12.50 -47.46 -7.87
CA VAL A 230 11.88 -46.83 -6.71
C VAL A 230 10.44 -46.48 -7.10
N PRO A 231 9.43 -47.11 -6.49
CA PRO A 231 8.04 -46.85 -6.85
C PRO A 231 7.70 -45.36 -6.62
N ALA A 232 7.06 -44.73 -7.60
CA ALA A 232 6.68 -43.32 -7.58
C ALA A 232 7.85 -42.30 -7.63
N ALA A 233 9.02 -42.68 -8.14
CA ALA A 233 10.05 -41.71 -8.52
C ALA A 233 9.56 -40.84 -9.71
N ILE A 234 9.69 -39.52 -9.58
CA ILE A 234 9.29 -38.55 -10.62
C ILE A 234 10.53 -37.80 -11.08
N SER A 235 10.87 -37.88 -12.36
CA SER A 235 11.97 -37.09 -12.92
C SER A 235 11.62 -35.60 -12.94
N GLY A 236 12.56 -34.75 -12.53
CA GLY A 236 12.41 -33.30 -12.63
C GLY A 236 12.27 -32.84 -14.09
N THR A 237 11.63 -31.69 -14.27
CA THR A 237 11.30 -31.18 -15.62
C THR A 237 12.28 -30.08 -16.04
N THR A 238 12.57 -30.02 -17.35
CA THR A 238 13.44 -28.98 -17.91
C THR A 238 12.83 -27.57 -17.81
N ASP A 239 11.49 -27.43 -17.88
CA ASP A 239 10.81 -26.14 -17.70
C ASP A 239 11.05 -25.56 -16.29
N ARG A 240 11.17 -26.42 -15.28
CA ARG A 240 11.53 -26.05 -13.91
C ARG A 240 13.04 -26.02 -13.68
N GLN A 241 13.87 -26.28 -14.70
CA GLN A 241 15.33 -26.45 -14.60
C GLN A 241 15.72 -27.49 -13.52
N GLU A 242 14.99 -28.61 -13.52
CA GLU A 242 15.14 -29.69 -12.54
C GLU A 242 15.58 -31.00 -13.19
N ASP A 243 16.10 -30.97 -14.40
CA ASP A 243 16.57 -32.14 -15.17
C ASP A 243 17.67 -32.96 -14.46
N GLN A 244 18.42 -32.33 -13.56
CA GLN A 244 19.42 -32.97 -12.71
C GLN A 244 18.86 -33.65 -11.44
N TRP A 245 17.56 -33.51 -11.18
CA TRP A 245 16.91 -33.98 -9.96
C TRP A 245 15.90 -35.09 -10.24
N VAL A 246 15.86 -36.07 -9.35
CA VAL A 246 14.80 -37.08 -9.25
C VAL A 246 14.07 -36.88 -7.93
N TRP A 247 12.75 -36.76 -8.00
CA TRP A 247 11.88 -36.60 -6.84
C TRP A 247 11.46 -37.97 -6.34
N LEU A 248 11.91 -38.33 -5.13
CA LEU A 248 11.58 -39.59 -4.47
C LEU A 248 10.63 -39.34 -3.29
N PRO A 249 9.71 -40.27 -2.96
CA PRO A 249 8.90 -40.16 -1.74
C PRO A 249 9.77 -39.94 -0.50
N ALA A 250 9.36 -39.02 0.37
CA ALA A 250 10.16 -38.61 1.54
C ALA A 250 10.53 -39.77 2.49
N GLU A 251 9.70 -40.82 2.53
CA GLU A 251 9.91 -42.02 3.35
C GLU A 251 11.04 -42.94 2.83
N GLN A 252 11.39 -42.85 1.54
CA GLN A 252 12.34 -43.75 0.88
C GLN A 252 13.74 -43.13 0.70
N GLY A 253 13.93 -41.89 1.14
CA GLY A 253 15.17 -41.11 0.96
C GLY A 253 16.30 -41.41 1.96
N GLY A 254 16.22 -42.49 2.74
CA GLY A 254 17.05 -42.69 3.94
C GLY A 254 18.56 -42.91 3.71
N GLU A 255 18.96 -43.50 2.59
CA GLU A 255 20.38 -43.82 2.31
C GLU A 255 21.07 -42.84 1.34
N LEU A 256 20.31 -41.97 0.67
CA LEU A 256 20.80 -41.03 -0.34
C LEU A 256 20.90 -39.61 0.24
N ALA A 257 21.78 -38.77 -0.33
CA ALA A 257 21.83 -37.36 0.05
C ALA A 257 20.60 -36.65 -0.54
N THR A 258 19.59 -36.44 0.30
CA THR A 258 18.32 -35.84 -0.11
C THR A 258 18.30 -34.33 0.17
N VAL A 259 17.60 -33.58 -0.69
CA VAL A 259 17.38 -32.14 -0.53
C VAL A 259 15.89 -31.86 -0.56
N SER A 260 15.39 -31.07 0.39
CA SER A 260 13.98 -30.68 0.41
C SER A 260 13.65 -29.71 -0.73
N SER A 261 12.40 -29.73 -1.21
CA SER A 261 11.91 -28.76 -2.20
C SER A 261 12.10 -27.31 -1.72
N MET A 262 11.82 -27.03 -0.43
CA MET A 262 11.97 -25.72 0.18
C MET A 262 13.42 -25.24 0.16
N THR A 263 14.38 -26.13 0.45
CA THR A 263 15.82 -25.81 0.37
C THR A 263 16.24 -25.49 -1.05
N LEU A 264 15.84 -26.30 -2.04
CA LEU A 264 16.14 -26.04 -3.45
C LEU A 264 15.56 -24.70 -3.92
N ILE A 265 14.32 -24.40 -3.55
CA ILE A 265 13.68 -23.12 -3.89
C ILE A 265 14.47 -21.96 -3.27
N THR A 266 14.76 -22.02 -1.97
CA THR A 266 15.44 -20.94 -1.26
C THR A 266 16.84 -20.68 -1.81
N GLU A 267 17.62 -21.72 -2.12
CA GLU A 267 18.95 -21.57 -2.73
C GLU A 267 18.89 -20.98 -4.15
N ARG A 268 17.92 -21.40 -4.95
CA ARG A 268 17.73 -20.89 -6.32
C ARG A 268 17.23 -19.45 -6.31
N MET A 269 16.35 -19.10 -5.36
CA MET A 269 15.91 -17.73 -5.13
C MET A 269 17.07 -16.81 -4.75
N GLU A 270 17.97 -17.26 -3.87
CA GLU A 270 19.15 -16.47 -3.46
C GLU A 270 20.09 -16.19 -4.64
N ARG A 271 20.15 -17.07 -5.66
CA ARG A 271 20.92 -16.83 -6.90
C ARG A 271 20.19 -15.94 -7.91
N ALA A 272 18.87 -15.83 -7.81
CA ALA A 272 18.04 -15.07 -8.74
C ALA A 272 17.79 -13.61 -8.28
N LEU A 273 18.01 -13.31 -7.00
CA LEU A 273 17.92 -11.99 -6.37
C LEU A 273 19.24 -11.23 -6.44
#